data_AF-A0A842UWL6-F1
#
_entry.id   AF-A0A842UWL6-F1
#
_cell.length_a   1.000
_cell.length_b   1.000
_cell.length_c   1.000
_cell.angle_alpha   90.00
_cell.angle_beta   90.00
_cell.angle_gamma   90.00
#
_symmetry.space_group_name_H-M   'P 1'
#
loop_
_entity.id
_entity.type
_entity.pdbx_description
1 polymer ?
#
loop_
_entity_poly.entity_id
_entity_poly.type
_entity_poly.pdbx_seq_one_letter_code
_entity_poly.pdbx_strand_id
1 'polypeptide(L)' 'MMVKFDEAEARLFHKKFVCKRCKSVIKAPNMLVIQGKVKCRKCNSKALRTVRKK' A
#
# COMPACT_ATOMS: atom_id res chain seq x y z
N MET A 1 13.00 7.94 -25.02
CA MET A 1 13.10 6.50 -24.70
C MET A 1 12.75 6.34 -23.22
N MET A 2 11.57 5.81 -22.87
CA MET A 2 11.21 5.65 -21.44
C MET A 2 11.94 4.41 -20.92
N VAL A 3 13.06 4.64 -20.25
CA VAL A 3 13.78 3.57 -19.55
C VAL A 3 12.89 3.19 -18.37
N LYS A 4 12.31 1.99 -18.41
CA LYS A 4 11.57 1.42 -17.27
C LYS A 4 12.59 1.12 -16.19
N PHE A 5 12.84 2.10 -15.33
CA PHE A 5 13.65 1.91 -14.14
C PHE A 5 12.85 1.05 -13.17
N ASP A 6 13.24 -0.21 -13.01
CA ASP A 6 12.67 -1.14 -12.02
C ASP A 6 12.63 -0.52 -10.62
N GLU A 7 13.60 0.35 -10.33
CA GLU A 7 13.72 1.15 -9.12
C GLU A 7 12.55 2.15 -8.92
N ALA A 8 12.04 2.76 -10.00
CA ALA A 8 10.91 3.68 -9.92
C ALA A 8 9.62 2.92 -9.58
N GLU A 9 9.44 1.74 -10.15
CA GLU A 9 8.31 0.87 -9.82
C GLU A 9 8.40 0.33 -8.39
N ALA A 10 9.60 -0.07 -7.95
CA ALA A 10 9.84 -0.43 -6.56
C ALA A 10 9.45 0.71 -5.61
N ARG A 11 9.82 1.97 -5.88
CA ARG A 11 9.40 3.13 -5.06
C ARG A 11 7.88 3.36 -5.08
N LEU A 12 7.24 3.13 -6.22
CA LEU A 12 5.80 3.35 -6.41
C LEU A 12 4.94 2.37 -5.62
N PHE A 13 5.36 1.10 -5.50
CA PHE A 13 4.57 0.02 -4.87
C PHE A 13 5.11 -0.42 -3.51
N HIS A 14 6.36 -0.10 -3.15
CA HIS A 14 6.95 -0.55 -1.89
C HIS A 14 6.22 0.03 -0.68
N LYS A 15 5.68 -0.88 0.15
CA LYS A 15 4.97 -0.60 1.40
C LYS A 15 3.67 0.22 1.23
N LYS A 16 3.14 0.40 0.01
CA LYS A 16 1.86 1.10 -0.19
C LYS A 16 0.66 0.13 -0.14
N PHE A 17 -0.31 0.47 0.69
CA PHE A 17 -1.58 -0.23 0.81
C PHE A 17 -2.72 0.76 0.61
N VAL A 18 -3.79 0.31 -0.02
CA VAL A 18 -5.02 1.08 -0.18
C VAL A 18 -6.05 0.51 0.77
N CYS A 19 -6.76 1.34 1.51
CA CYS A 19 -7.88 0.85 2.31
C CYS A 19 -9.10 0.51 1.42
N LYS A 20 -9.79 -0.59 1.70
CA LYS A 20 -11.03 -0.96 0.99
C LYS A 20 -12.20 -0.01 1.25
N ARG A 21 -12.28 0.61 2.44
CA ARG A 21 -13.36 1.54 2.82
C ARG A 21 -13.07 2.97 2.35
N CYS A 22 -12.00 3.55 2.88
CA CYS A 22 -11.66 4.96 2.68
C CYS A 22 -10.94 5.21 1.34
N LYS A 23 -10.53 4.16 0.61
CA LYS A 23 -9.66 4.21 -0.59
C LYS A 23 -8.34 4.98 -0.40
N SER A 24 -8.01 5.37 0.84
CA SER A 24 -6.80 6.13 1.13
C SER A 24 -5.58 5.23 0.98
N VAL A 25 -4.53 5.79 0.42
CA VAL A 25 -3.22 5.14 0.35
C VAL A 25 -2.50 5.36 1.67
N ILE A 26 -1.96 4.29 2.24
CA ILE A 26 -1.12 4.32 3.43
C ILE A 26 0.21 3.62 3.14
N LYS A 27 1.28 4.12 3.75
CA LYS A 27 2.59 3.47 3.70
C LYS A 27 2.80 2.72 5.02
N ALA A 28 2.89 1.41 4.97
CA ALA A 28 3.03 0.56 6.15
C ALA A 28 3.88 -0.68 5.83
N PRO A 29 4.62 -1.22 6.82
CA PRO A 29 5.36 -2.46 6.61
C PRO A 29 4.41 -3.64 6.42
N ASN A 30 4.70 -4.48 5.42
CA ASN A 30 3.84 -5.59 5.01
C ASN A 30 3.51 -6.55 6.17
N MET A 31 4.50 -6.87 7.01
CA MET A 31 4.29 -7.73 8.19
C MET A 31 3.22 -7.18 9.14
N LEU A 32 3.20 -5.88 9.43
CA LEU A 32 2.20 -5.30 10.35
C LEU A 32 0.80 -5.27 9.72
N VAL A 33 0.71 -5.16 8.39
CA VAL A 33 -0.55 -5.23 7.66
C VAL A 33 -1.11 -6.65 7.68
N ILE A 34 -0.26 -7.66 7.42
CA ILE A 34 -0.63 -9.09 7.52
C ILE A 34 -1.04 -9.44 8.95
N GLN A 35 -0.33 -8.93 9.95
CA GLN A 35 -0.67 -9.10 11.37
C GLN A 35 -1.92 -8.30 11.81
N GLY A 36 -2.55 -7.50 10.93
CA GLY A 36 -3.74 -6.71 11.26
C GLY A 36 -3.50 -5.61 12.32
N LYS A 37 -2.25 -5.21 12.50
CA LYS A 37 -1.82 -4.16 13.45
C LYS A 37 -1.90 -2.75 12.85
N VAL A 38 -2.02 -2.65 11.53
CA VAL A 38 -2.14 -1.38 10.80
C VAL A 38 -3.62 -1.04 10.56
N LYS A 39 -4.02 0.19 10.86
CA LYS A 39 -5.36 0.73 10.63
C LYS A 39 -5.30 1.87 9.59
N CYS A 40 -6.34 2.06 8.76
CA CYS A 40 -6.50 3.28 7.93
C CYS A 40 -6.55 4.48 8.89
N ARG A 41 -5.68 5.47 8.70
CA ARG A 41 -5.65 6.70 9.54
C ARG A 41 -6.93 7.54 9.45
N LYS A 42 -7.71 7.39 8.36
CA LYS A 42 -8.98 8.11 8.16
C LYS A 42 -10.21 7.40 8.71
N CYS A 43 -10.32 6.08 8.55
CA CYS A 43 -11.54 5.33 8.88
C CYS A 43 -11.34 4.23 9.93
N ASN A 44 -10.14 4.14 10.51
CA ASN A 44 -9.71 3.12 11.50
C ASN A 44 -9.90 1.65 11.08
N SER A 45 -10.29 1.40 9.84
CA SER A 45 -10.49 0.06 9.31
C SER A 45 -9.16 -0.65 9.08
N LYS A 46 -9.13 -1.95 9.42
CA LYS A 46 -8.01 -2.86 9.15
C LYS A 46 -8.07 -3.48 7.74
N ALA A 47 -9.11 -3.17 6.97
CA ALA A 47 -9.30 -3.70 5.62
C ALA A 47 -8.39 -2.97 4.63
N LEU A 48 -7.12 -3.37 4.59
CA LEU A 48 -6.08 -2.85 3.70
C LEU A 48 -5.83 -3.85 2.56
N ARG A 49 -5.70 -3.35 1.34
CA ARG A 49 -5.33 -4.12 0.14
C ARG A 49 -3.99 -3.63 -0.40
N THR A 50 -3.22 -4.52 -1.01
CA THR A 50 -2.00 -4.14 -1.73
C THR A 50 -2.36 -3.36 -3.01
N VAL A 51 -1.47 -2.44 -3.42
CA VAL A 51 -1.57 -1.82 -4.75
C VAL A 51 -0.99 -2.81 -5.75
N ARG A 52 -1.84 -3.44 -6.58
CA ARG A 52 -1.37 -4.35 -7.64
C ARG A 52 -0.84 -3.54 -8.83
N LYS A 53 0.30 -3.96 -9.40
CA LYS A 53 0.68 -3.60 -10.77
C LYS A 53 -0.38 -4.16 -11.73
N LYS A 54 -0.75 -3.38 -12.74
CA LYS A 54 -1.48 -3.86 -13.92
C LYS A 54 -0.47 -3.96 -15.05
#